data_AF-A0A0S8F8S1-F1
#
_entry.id   AF-A0A0S8F8S1-F1
#
_cell.length_a   1.000
_cell.length_b   1.000
_cell.length_c   1.000
_cell.angle_alpha   90.00
_cell.angle_beta   90.00
_cell.angle_gamma   90.00
#
_symmetry.space_group_name_H-M   'P 1'
#
loop_
_entity.id
_entity.type
_entity.pdbx_description
1 polymer ?
#
loop_
_entity_poly.entity_id
_entity_poly.type
_entity_poly.pdbx_seq_one_letter_code
_entity_poly.pdbx_strand_id
1 'polypeptide(L)'
;LNGGIRSLDTARAQLEIMDGIMIGREAYQNPWFLAEVENALLGGEPPVSRLAVVEAMLDYAQAQLAAGARLHSITRHMLGLFAGQPGARAWRRMLSENAIDVIEAALEACGRRSAAAVAG
;
A
#
# COMPACT_ATOMS: atom_id res chain seq x y z
N LEU A 1 20.90 -9.26 -10.06
CA LEU A 1 19.93 -10.32 -10.47
C LEU A 1 18.53 -9.70 -10.49
N ASN A 2 17.75 -9.88 -11.57
CA ASN A 2 16.40 -9.29 -11.70
C ASN A 2 15.32 -10.37 -11.52
N GLY A 3 14.96 -10.66 -10.28
CA GLY A 3 13.69 -11.34 -9.98
C GLY A 3 13.81 -12.54 -9.03
N GLY A 4 12.77 -12.74 -8.22
CA GLY A 4 12.61 -13.91 -7.35
C GLY A 4 13.01 -13.73 -5.88
N ILE A 5 13.47 -12.54 -5.48
CA ILE A 5 13.80 -12.22 -4.08
C ILE A 5 12.49 -12.09 -3.29
N ARG A 6 12.24 -13.07 -2.43
CA ARG A 6 11.02 -13.20 -1.61
C ARG A 6 11.32 -13.42 -0.12
N SER A 7 12.59 -13.37 0.26
CA SER A 7 13.02 -13.53 1.66
C SER A 7 14.31 -12.75 1.92
N LEU A 8 14.54 -12.42 3.19
CA LEU A 8 15.77 -11.76 3.63
C LEU A 8 17.01 -12.63 3.39
N ASP A 9 16.88 -13.96 3.56
CA ASP A 9 17.99 -14.89 3.30
C ASP A 9 18.41 -14.85 1.82
N THR A 10 17.42 -14.84 0.92
CA THR A 10 17.69 -14.73 -0.52
C THR A 10 18.30 -13.36 -0.85
N ALA A 11 17.79 -12.28 -0.24
CA ALA A 11 18.34 -10.95 -0.43
C ALA A 11 19.81 -10.87 0.04
N ARG A 12 20.12 -11.41 1.22
CA ARG A 12 21.47 -11.46 1.80
C ARG A 12 22.41 -12.28 0.93
N ALA A 13 22.03 -13.50 0.56
CA ALA A 13 22.85 -14.37 -0.29
C ALA A 13 23.16 -13.74 -1.65
N GLN A 14 22.24 -12.96 -2.23
CA GLN A 14 22.47 -12.27 -3.49
C GLN A 14 23.41 -11.06 -3.32
N LEU A 15 23.32 -10.33 -2.20
CA LEU A 15 24.21 -9.21 -1.89
C LEU A 15 25.65 -9.64 -1.56
N GLU A 16 25.88 -10.92 -1.22
CA GLU A 16 27.24 -11.45 -1.08
C GLU A 16 28.00 -11.53 -2.40
N ILE A 17 27.28 -11.62 -3.53
CA ILE A 17 27.85 -11.82 -4.87
C ILE A 17 27.52 -10.70 -5.85
N MET A 18 26.71 -9.73 -5.45
CA MET A 18 26.27 -8.60 -6.28
C MET A 18 26.30 -7.30 -5.47
N ASP A 19 26.65 -6.19 -6.12
CA ASP A 19 26.65 -4.86 -5.49
C ASP A 19 25.23 -4.34 -5.19
N GLY A 20 24.20 -4.99 -5.73
CA GLY A 20 22.82 -4.58 -5.54
C GLY A 20 21.80 -5.61 -6.02
N ILE A 21 20.58 -5.46 -5.50
CA ILE A 21 19.44 -6.32 -5.80
C ILE A 21 18.21 -5.50 -6.20
N MET A 22 17.33 -6.09 -7.02
CA MET A 22 16.05 -5.49 -7.39
C MET A 22 14.90 -6.30 -6.80
N ILE A 23 14.04 -5.64 -6.03
CA ILE A 23 12.83 -6.22 -5.44
C ILE A 23 11.62 -5.70 -6.21
N GLY A 24 11.09 -6.52 -7.12
CA GLY A 24 9.92 -6.18 -7.94
C GLY A 24 8.62 -6.69 -7.34
N ARG A 25 8.20 -7.89 -7.74
CA ARG A 25 6.89 -8.47 -7.39
C ARG A 25 6.63 -8.52 -5.87
N GLU A 26 7.65 -8.84 -5.08
CA GLU A 26 7.51 -8.93 -3.62
C GLU A 26 7.16 -7.57 -3.01
N ALA A 27 7.78 -6.47 -3.47
CA ALA A 27 7.45 -5.13 -3.01
C ALA A 27 6.01 -4.71 -3.32
N TYR A 28 5.39 -5.29 -4.36
CA TYR A 28 3.98 -5.02 -4.68
C TYR A 28 3.02 -5.91 -3.89
N GLN A 29 3.36 -7.19 -3.72
CA GLN A 29 2.48 -8.18 -3.07
C GLN A 29 2.55 -8.09 -1.54
N ASN A 30 3.71 -7.73 -1.01
CA ASN A 30 4.04 -7.58 0.40
C ASN A 30 4.97 -6.36 0.57
N PRO A 31 4.46 -5.12 0.43
CA PRO A 31 5.28 -3.91 0.52
C PRO A 31 6.03 -3.76 1.85
N TRP A 32 5.55 -4.40 2.93
CA TRP A 32 6.26 -4.39 4.21
C TRP A 32 7.61 -5.13 4.15
N PHE A 33 7.83 -6.02 3.18
CA PHE A 33 9.13 -6.64 2.96
C PHE A 33 10.25 -5.61 2.76
N LEU A 34 9.94 -4.43 2.20
CA LEU A 34 10.93 -3.36 2.06
C LEU A 34 11.37 -2.80 3.42
N ALA A 35 10.44 -2.66 4.36
CA ALA A 35 10.77 -2.25 5.73
C ALA A 35 11.62 -3.32 6.44
N GLU A 36 11.33 -4.60 6.20
CA GLU A 36 12.14 -5.71 6.72
C GLU A 36 13.57 -5.70 6.15
N VAL A 37 13.71 -5.44 4.84
CA VAL A 37 15.01 -5.28 4.16
C VAL A 37 15.79 -4.09 4.71
N GLU A 38 15.13 -2.94 4.86
CA GLU A 38 15.76 -1.72 5.39
C GLU A 38 16.30 -1.93 6.81
N ASN A 39 15.47 -2.54 7.68
CA ASN A 39 15.86 -2.88 9.04
C ASN A 39 17.03 -3.88 9.08
N ALA A 40 16.96 -4.94 8.29
CA ALA A 40 17.87 -6.08 8.42
C ALA A 40 19.20 -5.93 7.67
N LEU A 41 19.22 -5.12 6.58
CA LEU A 41 20.34 -5.09 5.64
C LEU A 41 20.92 -3.68 5.45
N LEU A 42 20.15 -2.61 5.65
CA LEU A 42 20.59 -1.25 5.33
C LEU A 42 20.87 -0.40 6.58
N GLY A 43 20.46 -0.86 7.77
CA GLY A 43 20.60 -0.08 9.01
C GLY A 43 19.81 1.23 8.97
N GLY A 44 18.76 1.30 8.15
CA GLY A 44 17.89 2.46 8.02
C GLY A 44 16.88 2.57 9.16
N GLU A 45 16.00 3.56 9.05
CA GLU A 45 14.90 3.79 9.98
C GLU A 45 13.57 3.38 9.32
N PRO A 46 13.19 2.10 9.37
CA PRO A 46 11.94 1.64 8.78
C PRO A 46 10.73 2.28 9.48
N PRO A 47 9.54 2.28 8.85
CA PRO A 47 8.33 2.78 9.50
C PRO A 47 8.05 2.08 10.83
N VAL A 48 7.60 2.86 11.82
CA VAL A 48 7.34 2.37 13.19
C VAL A 48 6.34 1.21 13.22
N SER A 49 5.31 1.25 12.37
CA SER A 49 4.35 0.15 12.22
C SER A 49 3.56 0.23 10.92
N ARG A 50 2.91 -0.87 10.53
CA ARG A 50 1.94 -0.87 9.41
C ARG A 50 0.79 0.12 9.66
N LEU A 51 0.36 0.31 10.91
CA LEU A 51 -0.70 1.25 11.26
C LEU A 51 -0.26 2.71 11.05
N ALA A 52 0.96 3.06 11.46
CA ALA A 52 1.51 4.39 11.21
C ALA A 52 1.59 4.69 9.69
N VAL A 53 1.90 3.68 8.87
CA VAL A 53 1.82 3.80 7.41
C VAL A 53 0.38 4.04 6.94
N VAL A 54 -0.62 3.36 7.52
CA VAL A 54 -2.04 3.60 7.19
C VAL A 54 -2.46 5.03 7.52
N GLU A 55 -2.06 5.56 8.68
CA GLU A 55 -2.36 6.94 9.09
C GLU A 55 -1.75 7.95 8.11
N ALA A 56 -0.45 7.80 7.77
CA ALA A 56 0.18 8.67 6.78
C ALA A 56 -0.48 8.56 5.38
N MET A 57 -0.92 7.36 5.00
CA MET A 57 -1.64 7.14 3.74
C MET A 57 -3.05 7.73 3.75
N LEU A 58 -3.69 7.87 4.92
CA LEU A 58 -4.97 8.55 5.05
C LEU A 58 -4.82 10.05 4.75
N ASP A 59 -3.83 10.71 5.35
CA ASP A 59 -3.53 12.12 5.10
C ASP A 59 -3.19 12.35 3.62
N TYR A 60 -2.35 11.47 3.05
CA TYR A 60 -2.04 11.50 1.62
C TYR A 60 -3.31 11.34 0.77
N ALA A 61 -4.17 10.37 1.10
CA ALA A 61 -5.38 10.12 0.34
C ALA A 61 -6.35 11.32 0.37
N GLN A 62 -6.49 11.98 1.51
CA GLN A 62 -7.30 13.20 1.63
C GLN A 62 -6.78 14.32 0.71
N ALA A 63 -5.48 14.57 0.72
CA ALA A 63 -4.86 15.59 -0.14
C ALA A 63 -5.05 15.26 -1.64
N GLN A 64 -4.91 13.99 -2.03
CA GLN A 64 -5.09 13.56 -3.42
C GLN A 64 -6.56 13.61 -3.86
N LEU A 65 -7.50 13.25 -2.98
CA LEU A 65 -8.94 13.35 -3.25
C LEU A 65 -9.34 14.82 -3.48
N ALA A 66 -8.82 15.75 -2.68
CA ALA A 66 -9.03 17.18 -2.87
C ALA A 66 -8.49 17.67 -4.24
N ALA A 67 -7.41 17.05 -4.73
CA ALA A 67 -6.87 17.28 -6.06
C ALA A 67 -7.60 16.54 -7.20
N GLY A 68 -8.69 15.81 -6.90
CA GLY A 68 -9.51 15.11 -7.88
C GLY A 68 -9.04 13.69 -8.24
N ALA A 69 -8.07 13.13 -7.50
CA ALA A 69 -7.70 11.73 -7.66
C ALA A 69 -8.84 10.80 -7.22
N ARG A 70 -8.86 9.58 -7.77
CA ARG A 70 -9.77 8.52 -7.31
C ARG A 70 -9.10 7.77 -6.17
N LEU A 71 -9.77 7.59 -5.03
CA LEU A 71 -9.19 6.85 -3.89
C LEU A 71 -8.78 5.42 -4.28
N HIS A 72 -9.53 4.76 -5.19
CA HIS A 72 -9.15 3.42 -5.68
C HIS A 72 -7.75 3.40 -6.33
N SER A 73 -7.33 4.49 -6.98
CA SER A 73 -5.98 4.62 -7.54
C SER A 73 -4.90 4.53 -6.46
N ILE A 74 -5.23 4.85 -5.22
CA ILE A 74 -4.35 4.77 -4.05
C ILE A 74 -4.53 3.43 -3.34
N THR A 75 -5.75 3.09 -2.93
CA THR A 75 -6.03 1.94 -2.06
C THR A 75 -5.66 0.61 -2.71
N ARG A 76 -5.73 0.50 -4.04
CA ARG A 76 -5.29 -0.71 -4.77
C ARG A 76 -3.81 -1.07 -4.54
N HIS A 77 -2.99 -0.08 -4.20
CA HIS A 77 -1.56 -0.29 -3.87
C HIS A 77 -1.33 -0.62 -2.39
N MET A 78 -2.33 -0.45 -1.53
CA MET A 78 -2.25 -0.73 -0.10
C MET A 78 -2.74 -2.14 0.27
N LEU A 79 -3.29 -2.89 -0.67
CA LEU A 79 -3.90 -4.21 -0.43
C LEU A 79 -2.90 -5.21 0.20
N GLY A 80 -1.63 -5.14 -0.20
CA GLY A 80 -0.57 -6.02 0.28
C GLY A 80 0.02 -5.62 1.65
N LEU A 81 -0.33 -4.47 2.23
CA LEU A 81 0.36 -3.93 3.41
C LEU A 81 0.38 -4.89 4.61
N PHE A 82 -0.71 -5.61 4.82
CA PHE A 82 -0.85 -6.59 5.89
C PHE A 82 -0.65 -8.04 5.39
N ALA A 83 0.04 -8.27 4.27
CA ALA A 83 0.34 -9.62 3.80
C ALA A 83 0.98 -10.47 4.91
N GLY A 84 0.52 -11.71 5.04
CA GLY A 84 0.97 -12.65 6.09
C GLY A 84 0.47 -12.35 7.51
N GLN A 85 -0.25 -11.26 7.75
CA GLN A 85 -0.72 -10.89 9.10
C GLN A 85 -2.13 -11.45 9.41
N PRO A 86 -2.46 -11.69 10.69
CA PRO A 86 -3.85 -11.86 11.11
C PRO A 86 -4.70 -10.68 10.64
N GLY A 87 -5.90 -10.95 10.10
CA GLY A 87 -6.78 -9.91 9.57
C GLY A 87 -6.46 -9.42 8.15
N ALA A 88 -5.39 -9.91 7.49
CA ALA A 88 -5.03 -9.52 6.11
C ALA A 88 -6.18 -9.69 5.10
N ARG A 89 -7.00 -10.72 5.28
CA ARG A 89 -8.18 -10.96 4.43
C ARG A 89 -9.25 -9.89 4.66
N ALA A 90 -9.52 -9.55 5.92
CA ALA A 90 -10.49 -8.50 6.26
C ALA A 90 -10.00 -7.13 5.75
N TRP A 91 -8.72 -6.81 5.93
CA TRP A 91 -8.08 -5.62 5.37
C TRP A 91 -8.31 -5.49 3.86
N ARG A 92 -7.94 -6.53 3.10
CA ARG A 92 -8.13 -6.54 1.64
C ARG A 92 -9.59 -6.37 1.26
N ARG A 93 -10.50 -7.04 1.98
CA ARG A 93 -11.94 -6.95 1.76
C ARG A 93 -12.43 -5.52 1.96
N MET A 94 -12.12 -4.90 3.10
CA MET A 94 -12.53 -3.52 3.42
C MET A 94 -12.02 -2.51 2.39
N LEU A 95 -10.75 -2.60 1.97
CA LEU A 95 -10.22 -1.68 0.96
C LEU A 95 -10.77 -1.93 -0.45
N SER A 96 -11.25 -3.14 -0.75
CA SER A 96 -11.79 -3.47 -2.08
C SER A 96 -13.28 -3.15 -2.18
N GLU A 97 -14.04 -3.40 -1.10
CA GLU A 97 -15.50 -3.23 -1.04
C GLU A 97 -15.88 -1.82 -0.54
N ASN A 98 -15.27 -1.34 0.55
CA ASN A 98 -15.70 -0.11 1.23
C ASN A 98 -14.90 1.14 0.82
N ALA A 99 -13.86 1.01 -0.02
CA ALA A 99 -13.19 2.20 -0.53
C ALA A 99 -14.14 3.05 -1.38
N ILE A 100 -15.14 2.45 -2.05
CA ILE A 100 -16.14 3.19 -2.83
C ILE A 100 -17.06 3.99 -1.89
N ASP A 101 -17.59 3.36 -0.83
CA ASP A 101 -18.55 3.99 0.08
C ASP A 101 -17.94 5.12 0.91
N VAL A 102 -16.66 5.00 1.30
CA VAL A 102 -15.93 6.07 2.00
C VAL A 102 -15.63 7.25 1.06
N ILE A 103 -15.43 7.00 -0.24
CA ILE A 103 -15.28 8.07 -1.25
C ILE A 103 -16.59 8.79 -1.45
N GLU A 104 -17.71 8.07 -1.60
CA GLU A 104 -19.01 8.68 -1.78
C GLU A 104 -19.37 9.54 -0.59
N ALA A 105 -19.19 9.04 0.63
CA ALA A 105 -19.38 9.80 1.86
C ALA A 105 -18.46 11.04 1.96
N ALA A 106 -17.19 10.91 1.55
CA ALA A 106 -16.25 12.03 1.53
C ALA A 106 -16.57 13.07 0.43
N LEU A 107 -17.02 12.64 -0.75
CA LEU A 107 -17.44 13.53 -1.85
C LEU A 107 -18.74 14.27 -1.51
N GLU A 108 -19.68 13.60 -0.84
CA GLU A 108 -20.87 14.22 -0.27
C GLU A 108 -20.50 15.26 0.79
N ALA A 109 -19.57 14.92 1.71
CA ALA A 109 -19.07 15.84 2.72
C ALA A 109 -18.33 17.06 2.13
N CYS A 110 -17.69 16.91 0.96
CA CYS A 110 -17.05 18.00 0.21
C CYS A 110 -17.98 18.72 -0.78
N GLY A 111 -19.28 18.42 -0.79
CA GLY A 111 -20.29 19.16 -1.57
C GLY A 111 -20.31 18.88 -3.08
N ARG A 112 -19.60 17.86 -3.58
CA ARG A 112 -19.74 17.40 -4.97
C ARG A 112 -20.69 16.21 -5.02
N ARG A 113 -21.96 16.49 -5.36
CA ARG A 113 -22.86 15.45 -5.86
C ARG A 113 -22.26 14.84 -7.12
N SER A 114 -22.11 13.52 -7.15
CA SER A 114 -21.86 12.79 -8.39
C SER A 114 -23.06 13.00 -9.31
N ALA A 115 -22.85 13.69 -10.43
CA ALA A 115 -23.84 13.84 -11.49
C ALA A 115 -23.90 12.54 -12.31
N ALA A 116 -24.38 11.46 -11.70
CA ALA A 116 -24.58 10.17 -12.36
C ALA A 116 -25.74 9.39 -11.73
N ALA A 117 -26.92 10.02 -11.66
CA ALA A 117 -28.21 9.32 -11.47
C ALA A 117 -29.39 10.22 -11.90
N VAL A 118 -29.34 10.77 -13.11
CA VAL A 118 -30.56 11.20 -13.83
C VAL A 118 -30.39 10.78 -15.28
N ALA A 119 -30.75 9.54 -15.57
CA ALA A 119 -31.09 9.08 -16.92
C ALA A 119 -31.93 7.80 -16.81
N GLY A 120 -33.23 7.95 -17.07
CA GLY A 120 -34.14 6.85 -17.43
C GLY A 120 -34.91 6.24 -16.28
#